data_AF-A0A7Y9YB29-F1
#
_entry.id   AF-A0A7Y9YB29-F1
#
_cell.length_a   1.000
_cell.length_b   1.000
_cell.length_c   1.000
_cell.angle_alpha   90.00
_cell.angle_beta   90.00
_cell.angle_gamma   90.00
#
_symmetry.space_group_name_H-M   'P 1'
#
loop_
_entity.id
_entity.type
_entity.pdbx_description
1 polymer ?
#
loop_
_entity_poly.entity_id
_entity_poly.type
_entity_poly.pdbx_seq_one_letter_code
_entity_poly.pdbx_strand_id
1 'polypeptide(L)'
;MRSRRTSVPSLLLPVLALALAPALAACGDDQPTEAAAPAAPTVERVDEPAVEPVTEPATEPVDPAPAEEAPSGPSGEEAVAFFRSTEADCAAFALAVGNDVLPAYYFTDAFAAEDLGNGSWVVVDGGGAELVVDLTAGVVHGVDGPSGVLPIEYSFGCPEDLYLGSIAE
;
A
#
# COMPACT_ATOMS: atom_id res chain seq x y z
N MET A 1 -4.87 -3.82 60.70
CA MET A 1 -6.21 -4.27 61.15
C MET A 1 -7.26 -3.64 60.25
N ARG A 2 -8.11 -4.48 59.61
CA ARG A 2 -9.44 -4.18 59.02
C ARG A 2 -9.50 -3.15 57.86
N SER A 3 -10.26 -3.34 56.78
CA SER A 3 -10.95 -4.49 56.20
C SER A 3 -11.44 -4.06 54.80
N ARG A 4 -11.41 -5.02 53.89
CA ARG A 4 -12.02 -5.10 52.54
C ARG A 4 -13.28 -4.26 52.28
N ARG A 5 -13.47 -3.87 51.01
CA ARG A 5 -14.71 -4.14 50.24
C ARG A 5 -14.44 -4.09 48.73
N THR A 6 -14.20 -5.28 48.18
CA THR A 6 -14.55 -5.68 46.81
C THR A 6 -16.05 -5.53 46.61
N SER A 7 -16.48 -4.92 45.51
CA SER A 7 -17.84 -5.06 45.00
C SER A 7 -17.83 -4.97 43.48
N VAL A 8 -17.94 -6.14 42.85
CA VAL A 8 -18.53 -6.36 41.53
C VAL A 8 -19.72 -7.28 41.80
N PRO A 9 -20.91 -7.03 41.23
CA PRO A 9 -21.41 -8.04 40.29
C PRO A 9 -22.25 -7.49 39.12
N SER A 10 -22.06 -8.16 37.98
CA SER A 10 -23.06 -8.75 37.08
C SER A 10 -24.27 -7.96 36.60
N LEU A 11 -24.45 -7.95 35.27
CA LEU A 11 -25.69 -8.28 34.52
C LEU A 11 -25.28 -8.35 33.02
N LEU A 12 -24.99 -9.54 32.46
CA LEU A 12 -25.93 -10.43 31.74
C LEU A 12 -26.81 -9.73 30.68
N LEU A 13 -26.29 -9.72 29.43
CA LEU A 13 -26.91 -10.07 28.13
C LEU A 13 -28.25 -9.43 27.68
N PRO A 14 -28.38 -9.07 26.38
CA PRO A 14 -28.71 -10.10 25.39
C PRO A 14 -27.87 -10.05 24.10
N VAL A 15 -27.53 -11.25 23.63
CA VAL A 15 -27.10 -11.57 22.27
C VAL A 15 -28.24 -11.21 21.32
N LEU A 16 -28.03 -10.24 20.43
CA LEU A 16 -28.90 -10.05 19.27
C LEU A 16 -28.27 -10.79 18.09
N ALA A 17 -28.67 -12.05 17.93
CA ALA A 17 -28.38 -12.84 16.75
C ALA A 17 -29.36 -12.40 15.65
N LEU A 18 -28.89 -11.61 14.68
CA LEU A 18 -29.60 -11.41 13.42
C LEU A 18 -29.01 -12.41 12.40
N ALA A 19 -29.79 -13.45 12.15
CA ALA A 19 -29.60 -14.38 11.05
C ALA A 19 -30.43 -13.94 9.84
N LEU A 20 -30.12 -14.55 8.68
CA LEU A 20 -30.71 -14.46 7.32
C LEU A 20 -30.04 -13.43 6.40
N ALA A 21 -29.56 -13.73 5.20
CA ALA A 21 -29.23 -14.94 4.44
C ALA A 21 -28.52 -14.43 3.15
N PRO A 22 -27.64 -15.21 2.50
CA PRO A 22 -26.98 -14.81 1.27
C PRO A 22 -27.89 -15.10 0.06
N ALA A 23 -28.11 -14.11 -0.80
CA ALA A 23 -28.61 -14.35 -2.15
C ALA A 23 -27.42 -14.45 -3.10
N LEU A 24 -26.95 -15.69 -3.29
CA LEU A 24 -26.07 -16.08 -4.39
C LEU A 24 -26.87 -15.99 -5.69
N ALA A 25 -26.59 -15.00 -6.52
CA ALA A 25 -26.98 -15.03 -7.93
C ALA A 25 -25.95 -15.88 -8.70
N ALA A 26 -26.16 -17.18 -8.68
CA ALA A 26 -25.56 -18.11 -9.63
C ALA A 26 -26.46 -18.16 -10.88
N CYS A 27 -26.05 -17.44 -11.92
CA CYS A 27 -26.32 -17.80 -13.30
C CYS A 27 -24.94 -18.14 -13.87
N GLY A 28 -24.61 -19.37 -14.22
CA GLY A 28 -25.41 -20.32 -14.99
C GLY A 28 -24.58 -20.60 -16.24
N ASP A 29 -23.93 -21.75 -16.23
CA ASP A 29 -23.36 -22.52 -17.35
C ASP A 29 -23.76 -22.07 -18.77
N ASP A 30 -22.77 -21.93 -19.66
CA ASP A 30 -22.72 -22.79 -20.84
C ASP A 30 -21.28 -22.87 -21.43
N GLN A 31 -20.65 -24.01 -21.13
CA GLN A 31 -19.70 -24.84 -21.88
C GLN A 31 -18.69 -24.33 -22.93
N PRO A 32 -17.59 -25.10 -23.10
CA PRO A 32 -16.36 -24.72 -23.78
C PRO A 32 -16.41 -25.05 -25.27
N THR A 33 -15.87 -24.17 -26.11
CA THR A 33 -15.51 -24.58 -27.48
C THR A 33 -14.05 -25.02 -27.50
N GLU A 34 -13.95 -26.33 -27.62
CA GLU A 34 -12.80 -27.17 -27.90
C GLU A 34 -12.00 -26.72 -29.14
N ALA A 35 -10.68 -26.87 -29.01
CA ALA A 35 -9.68 -27.19 -30.02
C ALA A 35 -9.64 -26.40 -31.35
N ALA A 36 -8.55 -25.64 -31.51
CA ALA A 36 -7.83 -25.55 -32.78
C ALA A 36 -6.36 -25.17 -32.57
N ALA A 37 -5.53 -26.13 -32.20
CA ALA A 37 -4.16 -26.23 -32.71
C ALA A 37 -4.14 -27.50 -33.58
N PRO A 38 -3.29 -27.65 -34.62
CA PRO A 38 -1.96 -27.03 -34.75
C PRO A 38 -1.62 -26.53 -36.16
N ALA A 39 -0.61 -25.67 -36.29
CA ALA A 39 0.25 -25.64 -37.47
C ALA A 39 1.55 -24.90 -37.13
N ALA A 40 2.56 -25.66 -36.71
CA ALA A 40 3.94 -25.24 -36.85
C ALA A 40 4.35 -25.44 -38.32
N PRO A 41 4.84 -24.43 -39.03
CA PRO A 41 5.67 -24.67 -40.21
C PRO A 41 7.12 -24.83 -39.77
N THR A 42 7.59 -26.07 -39.82
CA THR A 42 8.99 -26.44 -39.96
C THR A 42 9.62 -25.67 -41.12
N VAL A 43 10.63 -24.84 -40.83
CA VAL A 43 11.58 -24.40 -41.83
C VAL A 43 12.89 -25.12 -41.54
N GLU A 44 13.13 -26.21 -42.28
CA GLU A 44 14.47 -26.69 -42.52
C GLU A 44 15.23 -25.61 -43.30
N ARG A 45 16.36 -25.15 -42.76
CA ARG A 45 17.39 -24.50 -43.57
C ARG A 45 18.69 -25.28 -43.39
N VAL A 46 19.01 -26.00 -44.45
CA VAL A 46 20.27 -26.69 -44.72
C VAL A 46 21.34 -25.66 -45.13
N ASP A 47 22.55 -25.97 -44.69
CA ASP A 47 23.90 -25.54 -45.08
C ASP A 47 24.42 -24.11 -44.81
N GLU A 48 25.39 -24.14 -43.92
CA GLU A 48 26.58 -23.30 -43.72
C GLU A 48 27.26 -22.86 -45.03
N PRO A 49 27.85 -21.66 -45.04
CA PRO A 49 29.19 -21.56 -45.60
C PRO A 49 30.15 -21.01 -44.54
N ALA A 50 31.25 -21.73 -44.35
CA ALA A 50 32.40 -21.33 -43.56
C ALA A 50 32.83 -19.91 -43.92
N VAL A 51 32.73 -19.00 -42.95
CA VAL A 51 33.36 -17.68 -43.00
C VAL A 51 34.52 -17.71 -42.01
N GLU A 52 35.69 -17.37 -42.54
CA GLU A 52 36.99 -17.39 -41.87
C GLU A 52 36.97 -16.67 -40.50
N PRO A 53 37.81 -17.08 -39.52
CA PRO A 53 37.88 -16.41 -38.23
C PRO A 53 38.47 -15.02 -38.44
N VAL A 54 37.59 -14.02 -38.53
CA VAL A 54 38.00 -12.61 -38.43
C VAL A 54 38.54 -12.42 -37.02
N THR A 55 39.84 -12.14 -36.96
CA THR A 55 40.58 -11.72 -35.78
C THR A 55 39.77 -10.70 -34.98
N GLU A 56 39.44 -11.04 -33.73
CA GLU A 56 38.87 -10.10 -32.75
C GLU A 56 39.74 -8.84 -32.72
N PRO A 57 39.20 -7.63 -33.00
CA PRO A 57 39.80 -6.47 -32.41
C PRO A 57 39.53 -6.60 -30.91
N ALA A 58 40.59 -6.86 -30.15
CA ALA A 58 40.59 -6.72 -28.70
C ALA A 58 39.98 -5.36 -28.37
N THR A 59 38.70 -5.38 -28.01
CA THR A 59 38.02 -4.20 -27.51
C THR A 59 38.50 -4.12 -26.09
N GLU A 60 39.39 -3.16 -25.83
CA GLU A 60 39.85 -2.87 -24.47
C GLU A 60 38.64 -2.83 -23.53
N PRO A 61 38.74 -3.39 -22.31
CA PRO A 61 37.66 -3.34 -21.36
C PRO A 61 37.35 -1.86 -21.12
N VAL A 62 36.23 -1.40 -21.66
CA VAL A 62 35.70 -0.07 -21.38
C VAL A 62 35.34 -0.13 -19.90
N ASP A 63 36.19 0.48 -19.08
CA ASP A 63 35.94 0.73 -17.66
C ASP A 63 34.52 1.31 -17.56
N PRO A 64 33.55 0.62 -16.95
CA PRO A 64 32.23 1.19 -16.81
C PRO A 64 32.42 2.45 -15.95
N ALA A 65 32.20 3.60 -16.57
CA ALA A 65 32.20 4.89 -15.88
C ALA A 65 31.43 4.72 -14.56
N PRO A 66 31.94 5.28 -13.44
CA PRO A 66 31.27 5.16 -12.16
C PRO A 66 29.79 5.49 -12.36
N ALA A 67 28.90 4.53 -12.08
CA ALA A 67 27.49 4.83 -12.02
C ALA A 67 27.36 5.98 -11.03
N GLU A 68 26.97 7.17 -11.51
CA GLU A 68 26.61 8.25 -10.61
C GLU A 68 25.46 7.71 -9.77
N GLU A 69 25.75 7.31 -8.53
CA GLU A 69 24.73 7.10 -7.53
C GLU A 69 24.00 8.43 -7.43
N ALA A 70 22.82 8.50 -8.05
CA ALA A 70 21.89 9.59 -7.80
C ALA A 70 21.79 9.74 -6.28
N PRO A 71 21.77 10.97 -5.74
CA PRO A 71 21.62 11.16 -4.30
C PRO A 71 20.41 10.33 -3.87
N SER A 72 20.65 9.35 -2.99
CA SER A 72 19.60 8.49 -2.46
C SER A 72 18.62 9.40 -1.73
N GLY A 73 17.57 9.81 -2.45
CA GLY A 73 16.41 10.45 -1.85
C GLY A 73 15.78 9.49 -0.84
N PRO A 74 14.91 10.00 0.05
CA PRO A 74 14.35 9.15 1.07
C PRO A 74 13.53 8.02 0.42
N SER A 75 13.66 6.82 0.97
CA SER A 75 13.12 5.60 0.37
C SER A 75 11.64 5.39 0.70
N GLY A 76 10.97 4.52 -0.08
CA GLY A 76 9.60 4.12 0.21
C GLY A 76 9.45 3.44 1.57
N GLU A 77 10.48 2.71 2.02
CA GLU A 77 10.49 2.13 3.38
C GLU A 77 10.51 3.22 4.46
N GLU A 78 11.20 4.34 4.24
CA GLU A 78 11.20 5.47 5.15
C GLU A 78 9.82 6.16 5.18
N ALA A 79 9.15 6.29 4.03
CA ALA A 79 7.78 6.79 3.95
C ALA A 79 6.80 5.92 4.74
N VAL A 80 6.87 4.60 4.58
CA VAL A 80 6.04 3.65 5.34
C VAL A 80 6.38 3.68 6.83
N ALA A 81 7.66 3.82 7.19
CA ALA A 81 8.07 3.93 8.59
C ALA A 81 7.55 5.21 9.24
N PHE A 82 7.61 6.34 8.53
CA PHE A 82 7.00 7.60 8.97
C PHE A 82 5.49 7.43 9.16
N PHE A 83 4.78 6.91 8.15
CA PHE A 83 3.34 6.69 8.22
C PHE A 83 2.95 5.85 9.44
N ARG A 84 3.64 4.71 9.66
CA ARG A 84 3.42 3.84 10.83
C ARG A 84 3.72 4.54 12.16
N SER A 85 4.69 5.43 12.20
CA SER A 85 5.02 6.17 13.43
C SER A 85 3.88 7.08 13.89
N THR A 86 3.00 7.51 12.97
CA THR A 86 1.86 8.39 13.27
C THR A 86 0.69 7.67 13.97
N GLU A 87 0.67 6.33 14.00
CA GLU A 87 -0.43 5.53 14.56
C GLU A 87 -0.81 5.98 15.97
N ALA A 88 0.19 6.17 16.83
CA ALA A 88 -0.02 6.55 18.22
C ALA A 88 -0.61 7.96 18.36
N ASP A 89 -0.19 8.89 17.52
CA ASP A 89 -0.68 10.27 17.52
C ASP A 89 -2.13 10.34 17.03
N CYS A 90 -2.47 9.59 15.97
CA CYS A 90 -3.85 9.43 15.52
C CYS A 90 -4.73 8.79 16.60
N ALA A 91 -4.29 7.68 17.20
CA ALA A 91 -5.05 7.02 18.27
C ALA A 91 -5.29 7.95 19.46
N ALA A 92 -4.27 8.71 19.89
CA ALA A 92 -4.40 9.68 20.97
C ALA A 92 -5.38 10.81 20.62
N PHE A 93 -5.31 11.33 19.39
CA PHE A 93 -6.21 12.37 18.90
C PHE A 93 -7.66 11.88 18.87
N ALA A 94 -7.93 10.74 18.23
CA ALA A 94 -9.27 10.16 18.13
C ALA A 94 -9.92 9.99 19.52
N LEU A 95 -9.17 9.45 20.48
CA LEU A 95 -9.64 9.31 21.87
C LEU A 95 -9.91 10.66 22.54
N ALA A 96 -9.08 11.67 22.29
CA ALA A 96 -9.23 13.00 22.88
C ALA A 96 -10.49 13.73 22.38
N VAL A 97 -10.86 13.53 21.10
CA VAL A 97 -12.05 14.14 20.49
C VAL A 97 -13.31 13.27 20.57
N GLY A 98 -13.21 12.04 21.08
CA GLY A 98 -14.33 11.11 21.27
C GLY A 98 -14.74 10.34 20.02
N ASN A 99 -13.83 10.18 19.06
CA ASN A 99 -14.01 9.39 17.85
C ASN A 99 -13.45 7.97 18.02
N ASP A 100 -13.84 7.07 17.11
CA ASP A 100 -13.30 5.72 17.04
C ASP A 100 -11.82 5.75 16.61
N VAL A 101 -11.00 4.92 17.27
CA VAL A 101 -9.58 4.76 16.91
C VAL A 101 -9.47 3.94 15.64
N LEU A 102 -8.63 4.40 14.71
CA LEU A 102 -8.32 3.66 13.49
C LEU A 102 -7.81 2.26 13.83
N PRO A 103 -8.33 1.20 13.19
CA PRO A 103 -7.77 -0.14 13.31
C PRO A 103 -6.27 -0.16 12.97
N ALA A 104 -5.49 -0.87 13.79
CA ALA A 104 -4.04 -0.97 13.63
C ALA A 104 -3.60 -1.49 12.24
N TYR A 105 -4.43 -2.32 11.59
CA TYR A 105 -4.10 -2.89 10.29
C TYR A 105 -3.91 -1.82 9.20
N TYR A 106 -4.56 -0.66 9.31
CA TYR A 106 -4.34 0.46 8.39
C TYR A 106 -2.87 0.88 8.36
N PHE A 107 -2.18 0.85 9.50
CA PHE A 107 -0.76 1.21 9.60
C PHE A 107 0.16 -0.01 9.39
N THR A 108 -0.12 -1.14 10.04
CA THR A 108 0.80 -2.30 10.03
C THR A 108 0.95 -2.90 8.65
N ASP A 109 -0.11 -2.87 7.83
CA ASP A 109 -0.14 -3.54 6.54
C ASP A 109 0.15 -2.57 5.38
N ALA A 110 0.47 -1.31 5.70
CA ALA A 110 0.80 -0.28 4.72
C ALA A 110 2.09 -0.58 3.94
N PHE A 111 2.11 -0.19 2.67
CA PHE A 111 3.25 -0.33 1.76
C PHE A 111 3.40 0.89 0.83
N ALA A 112 4.63 1.17 0.40
CA ALA A 112 4.90 2.22 -0.58
C ALA A 112 4.54 1.74 -1.99
N ALA A 113 3.76 2.53 -2.71
CA ALA A 113 3.28 2.20 -4.06
C ALA A 113 4.01 2.98 -5.16
N GLU A 114 4.25 4.28 -4.96
CA GLU A 114 4.83 5.16 -5.98
C GLU A 114 5.73 6.22 -5.35
N ASP A 115 6.90 6.47 -5.98
CA ASP A 115 7.78 7.60 -5.67
C ASP A 115 7.32 8.83 -6.47
N LEU A 116 6.93 9.90 -5.77
CA LEU A 116 6.52 11.16 -6.40
C LEU A 116 7.69 12.15 -6.55
N GLY A 117 8.87 11.80 -6.05
CA GLY A 117 10.03 12.65 -5.95
C GLY A 117 9.91 13.69 -4.84
N ASN A 118 10.98 14.48 -4.64
CA ASN A 118 11.05 15.54 -3.62
C ASN A 118 10.78 15.06 -2.17
N GLY A 119 11.01 13.78 -1.90
CA GLY A 119 10.74 13.16 -0.61
C GLY A 119 9.27 12.86 -0.34
N SER A 120 8.43 12.84 -1.38
CA SER A 120 7.04 12.43 -1.29
C SER A 120 6.80 11.05 -1.89
N TRP A 121 5.97 10.25 -1.24
CA TRP A 121 5.63 8.90 -1.67
C TRP A 121 4.14 8.64 -1.54
N VAL A 122 3.56 7.93 -2.50
CA VAL A 122 2.25 7.30 -2.32
C VAL A 122 2.43 6.07 -1.45
N VAL A 123 1.71 6.04 -0.34
CA VAL A 123 1.57 4.91 0.57
C VAL A 123 0.13 4.42 0.49
N VAL A 124 -0.02 3.11 0.28
CA VAL A 124 -1.30 2.43 0.37
C VAL A 124 -1.41 1.85 1.77
N ASP A 125 -2.47 2.21 2.50
CA ASP A 125 -2.73 1.70 3.84
C ASP A 125 -3.23 0.23 3.80
N GLY A 126 -3.40 -0.39 4.98
CA GLY A 126 -3.98 -1.74 5.07
C GLY A 126 -5.44 -1.86 4.62
N GLY A 127 -6.14 -0.74 4.42
CA GLY A 127 -7.51 -0.65 3.91
C GLY A 127 -7.60 -0.51 2.39
N GLY A 128 -6.47 -0.24 1.72
CA GLY A 128 -6.39 0.06 0.30
C GLY A 128 -6.58 1.54 -0.06
N ALA A 129 -6.62 2.44 0.91
CA ALA A 129 -6.63 3.88 0.68
C ALA A 129 -5.24 4.39 0.31
N GLU A 130 -5.18 5.25 -0.70
CA GLU A 130 -3.96 5.90 -1.15
C GLU A 130 -3.78 7.24 -0.42
N LEU A 131 -2.60 7.43 0.16
CA LEU A 131 -2.19 8.63 0.87
C LEU A 131 -0.83 9.05 0.36
N VAL A 132 -0.56 10.34 0.39
CA VAL A 132 0.78 10.87 0.11
C VAL A 132 1.46 11.18 1.43
N VAL A 133 2.63 10.60 1.62
CA VAL A 133 3.55 10.90 2.72
C VAL A 133 4.61 11.86 2.20
N ASP A 134 4.61 13.10 2.70
CA ASP A 134 5.66 14.08 2.42
C ASP A 134 6.67 14.07 3.57
N LEU A 135 7.81 13.41 3.37
CA LEU A 135 8.89 13.32 4.35
C LEU A 135 9.65 14.64 4.52
N THR A 136 9.59 15.54 3.54
CA THR A 136 10.22 16.86 3.62
C THR A 136 9.41 17.77 4.55
N ALA A 137 8.09 17.72 4.45
CA ALA A 137 7.18 18.47 5.32
C ALA A 137 6.86 17.75 6.64
N GLY A 138 7.04 16.43 6.69
CA GLY A 138 6.69 15.61 7.86
C GLY A 138 5.19 15.49 8.06
N VAL A 139 4.43 15.33 6.97
CA VAL A 139 2.97 15.27 6.98
C VAL A 139 2.44 14.18 6.04
N VAL A 140 1.17 13.82 6.24
CA VAL A 140 0.41 12.93 5.37
C VAL A 140 -0.74 13.73 4.77
N HIS A 141 -1.08 13.52 3.51
CA HIS A 141 -2.25 14.15 2.88
C HIS A 141 -2.90 13.25 1.84
N GLY A 142 -4.09 13.62 1.38
CA GLY A 142 -4.74 12.92 0.27
C GLY A 142 -3.96 13.04 -1.04
N VAL A 143 -4.26 12.15 -1.99
CA VAL A 143 -3.62 12.14 -3.33
C VAL A 143 -3.86 13.43 -4.13
N ASP A 144 -4.94 14.15 -3.83
CA ASP A 144 -5.25 15.46 -4.43
C ASP A 144 -4.42 16.63 -3.85
N GLY A 145 -3.51 16.33 -2.91
CA GLY A 145 -2.63 17.30 -2.27
C GLY A 145 -3.09 17.74 -0.86
N PRO A 146 -2.34 18.63 -0.20
CA PRO A 146 -2.56 19.02 1.20
C PRO A 146 -3.84 19.83 1.44
N SER A 147 -4.42 20.40 0.39
CA SER A 147 -5.73 21.07 0.42
C SER A 147 -6.83 20.23 -0.23
N GLY A 148 -6.51 19.01 -0.64
CA GLY A 148 -7.42 18.07 -1.27
C GLY A 148 -8.25 17.29 -0.25
N VAL A 149 -8.97 16.28 -0.74
CA VAL A 149 -9.80 15.43 0.12
C VAL A 149 -8.94 14.37 0.81
N LEU A 150 -9.10 14.27 2.13
CA LEU A 150 -8.51 13.20 2.92
C LEU A 150 -9.55 12.07 3.10
N PRO A 151 -9.14 10.79 3.11
CA PRO A 151 -10.08 9.72 3.42
C PRO A 151 -10.69 9.90 4.82
N ILE A 152 -11.98 9.56 4.93
CA ILE A 152 -12.84 9.94 6.06
C ILE A 152 -12.31 9.44 7.40
N GLU A 153 -11.69 8.25 7.40
CA GLU A 153 -11.07 7.61 8.55
C GLU A 153 -10.02 8.53 9.18
N TYR A 154 -9.17 9.14 8.35
CA TYR A 154 -8.09 10.01 8.79
C TYR A 154 -8.57 11.43 9.10
N SER A 155 -9.61 11.93 8.41
CA SER A 155 -10.16 13.27 8.67
C SER A 155 -10.73 13.42 10.08
N PHE A 156 -11.23 12.35 10.68
CA PHE A 156 -11.79 12.36 12.02
C PHE A 156 -10.89 11.69 13.05
N GLY A 157 -9.99 10.80 12.63
CA GLY A 157 -9.16 10.02 13.52
C GLY A 157 -7.71 10.46 13.65
N CYS A 158 -7.26 11.48 12.90
CA CYS A 158 -5.89 11.96 12.96
C CYS A 158 -5.83 13.50 13.14
N PRO A 159 -4.75 14.01 13.75
CA PRO A 159 -4.60 15.44 14.01
C PRO A 159 -4.32 16.23 12.71
N GLU A 160 -4.95 17.40 12.59
CA GLU A 160 -4.95 18.23 11.37
C GLU A 160 -3.59 18.88 11.05
N ASP A 161 -2.65 18.92 12.01
CA ASP A 161 -1.28 19.38 11.78
C ASP A 161 -0.38 18.29 11.17
N LEU A 162 -0.81 17.03 11.25
CA LEU A 162 -0.10 15.87 10.71
C LEU A 162 -0.77 15.29 9.46
N TYR A 163 -2.10 15.31 9.42
CA TYR A 163 -2.92 14.82 8.31
C TYR A 163 -3.67 15.98 7.65
N LEU A 164 -3.17 16.41 6.49
CA LEU A 164 -3.68 17.58 5.77
C LEU A 164 -4.76 17.18 4.77
N GLY A 165 -5.86 17.91 4.78
CA GLY A 165 -6.92 17.82 3.79
C GLY A 165 -8.28 18.22 4.34
N SER A 166 -9.26 18.27 3.47
CA SER A 166 -10.68 18.49 3.80
C SER A 166 -11.45 17.18 3.80
N ILE A 167 -12.59 17.17 4.49
CA ILE A 167 -13.56 16.08 4.43
C ILE A 167 -14.25 16.11 3.05
N ALA A 168 -14.50 14.94 2.45
CA ALA A 168 -15.33 14.83 1.24
C ALA A 168 -16.77 15.28 1.53
N GLU A 169 -17.31 16.18 0.70
CA GLU A 169 -18.72 16.65 0.80
C GLU A 169 -19.75 15.60 0.32
#